data_AF-A0A5M9X1U7-F1
#
_entry.id   AF-A0A5M9X1U7-F1
#
_cell.length_a   1.000
_cell.length_b   1.000
_cell.length_c   1.000
_cell.angle_alpha   90.00
_cell.angle_beta   90.00
_cell.angle_gamma   90.00
#
_symmetry.space_group_name_H-M   'P 1'
#
loop_
_entity.id
_entity.type
_entity.pdbx_description
1 polymer ?
#
loop_
_entity_poly.entity_id
_entity_poly.type
_entity_poly.pdbx_seq_one_letter_code
_entity_poly.pdbx_strand_id
1 'polypeptide(L)'
;SYAAGYTIDEDVVNEELIQEAVAAAKNAQIAVIFAGLPERYESEGFDRKHLQLPESHRTLIEAVAEVQENIVVVLSNGGPIEMPWLDKVKGVLEAYLGGQALGGAIADILFGNVNPSGKLAETFPKKLIHNPSYLNFPGDGETVEYREGVFTGYRHYDTRDVEPLFPFGFGLSYTQFEYSDLQVSHKQIKDTDSVTVTAKVKNTGETEGKEAVQLYVRDVESTIPRPLQELKGYAKVSLQPGEETTVHFELGKRAFAYYDVKLKDWHVETGKFDIMVGKSSREIELAETIEVESSVIVTQPITRHSTFGELLQHPVGAEIMAAMGQYDGNGAGLGEGMQELIMGTTLHNAAVMSSGLFTEETLQSILSAVNR
;
A
#
# COMPACT_ATOMS: atom_id res chain seq x y z
N SER A 1 22.17 -33.45 -13.48
CA SER A 1 22.75 -32.97 -14.76
C SER A 1 22.72 -31.45 -14.75
N TYR A 2 23.47 -30.82 -15.65
CA TYR A 2 23.44 -29.38 -15.89
C TYR A 2 23.37 -29.17 -17.39
N ALA A 3 22.62 -28.15 -17.82
CA ALA A 3 22.56 -27.66 -19.19
C ALA A 3 22.48 -26.14 -19.11
N ALA A 4 23.22 -25.42 -19.96
CA ALA A 4 23.30 -23.96 -19.87
C ALA A 4 21.96 -23.27 -20.22
N GLY A 5 21.26 -23.77 -21.24
CA GLY A 5 19.94 -23.27 -21.67
C GLY A 5 19.96 -21.92 -22.40
N TYR A 6 20.82 -20.98 -21.99
CA TYR A 6 21.01 -19.68 -22.62
C TYR A 6 22.44 -19.14 -22.39
N THR A 7 22.78 -18.03 -23.02
CA THR A 7 24.01 -17.25 -22.75
C THR A 7 23.65 -15.95 -22.03
N ILE A 8 24.56 -15.45 -21.18
CA ILE A 8 24.30 -14.24 -20.38
C ILE A 8 24.71 -12.95 -21.09
N ASP A 9 25.45 -13.00 -22.19
CA ASP A 9 26.01 -11.81 -22.84
C ASP A 9 25.04 -11.15 -23.83
N GLU A 10 24.16 -11.96 -24.43
CA GLU A 10 23.18 -11.52 -25.43
C GLU A 10 21.77 -12.05 -25.13
N ASP A 11 20.75 -11.39 -25.66
CA ASP A 11 19.36 -11.88 -25.58
C ASP A 11 18.98 -12.53 -26.91
N VAL A 12 19.65 -13.65 -27.21
CA VAL A 12 19.42 -14.44 -28.43
C VAL A 12 19.00 -15.84 -28.01
N VAL A 13 17.88 -16.30 -28.55
CA VAL A 13 17.40 -17.67 -28.36
C VAL A 13 18.34 -18.63 -29.07
N ASN A 14 19.01 -19.51 -28.32
CA ASN A 14 19.85 -20.57 -28.87
C ASN A 14 19.10 -21.90 -28.79
N GLU A 15 18.60 -22.37 -29.93
CA GLU A 15 17.81 -23.60 -30.01
C GLU A 15 18.58 -24.83 -29.55
N GLU A 16 19.89 -24.91 -29.79
CA GLU A 16 20.71 -26.06 -29.39
C GLU A 16 20.80 -26.16 -27.86
N LEU A 17 21.07 -25.04 -27.18
CA LEU A 17 21.12 -24.99 -25.71
C LEU A 17 19.75 -25.30 -25.08
N ILE A 18 18.66 -24.85 -25.70
CA ILE A 18 17.31 -25.16 -25.23
C ILE A 18 17.03 -26.66 -25.39
N GLN A 19 17.36 -27.27 -26.54
CA GLN A 19 17.15 -28.70 -26.74
C GLN A 19 17.97 -29.56 -25.77
N GLU A 20 19.20 -29.14 -25.45
CA GLU A 20 20.01 -29.77 -24.40
C GLU A 20 19.31 -29.72 -23.04
N ALA A 21 18.82 -28.53 -22.64
CA ALA A 21 18.11 -28.36 -21.38
C ALA A 21 16.80 -29.15 -21.31
N VAL A 22 16.04 -29.18 -22.41
CA VAL A 22 14.82 -29.98 -22.56
C VAL A 22 15.14 -31.48 -22.43
N ALA A 23 16.21 -31.96 -23.06
CA ALA A 23 16.63 -33.36 -22.96
C ALA A 23 17.08 -33.71 -21.53
N ALA A 24 17.77 -32.81 -20.84
CA ALA A 24 18.15 -33.00 -19.44
C ALA A 24 16.92 -33.03 -18.52
N ALA A 25 15.96 -32.13 -18.72
CA ALA A 25 14.75 -32.00 -17.91
C ALA A 25 13.79 -33.19 -18.04
N LYS A 26 13.66 -33.76 -19.26
CA LYS A 26 12.86 -34.99 -19.51
C LYS A 26 13.26 -36.18 -18.64
N ASN A 27 14.55 -36.27 -18.32
CA ASN A 27 15.13 -37.38 -17.58
C ASN A 27 15.30 -37.08 -16.07
N ALA A 28 14.84 -35.91 -15.62
CA ALA A 28 14.94 -35.48 -14.23
C ALA A 28 13.61 -35.65 -13.48
N GLN A 29 13.66 -35.71 -12.15
CA GLN A 29 12.46 -35.67 -11.30
C GLN A 29 11.96 -34.25 -11.08
N ILE A 30 12.88 -33.28 -11.03
CA ILE A 30 12.64 -31.85 -10.81
C ILE A 30 13.61 -31.10 -11.73
N ALA A 31 13.14 -30.06 -12.40
CA ALA A 31 14.01 -29.09 -13.08
C ALA A 31 14.07 -27.79 -12.26
N VAL A 32 15.29 -27.38 -11.90
CA VAL A 32 15.54 -26.09 -11.25
C VAL A 32 16.15 -25.16 -12.30
N ILE A 33 15.40 -24.14 -12.70
CA ILE A 33 15.82 -23.18 -13.71
C ILE A 33 16.25 -21.90 -13.01
N PHE A 34 17.49 -21.48 -13.22
CA PHE A 34 17.93 -20.16 -12.81
C PHE A 34 17.62 -19.19 -13.95
N ALA A 35 16.99 -18.07 -13.63
CA ALA A 35 16.66 -17.02 -14.58
C ALA A 35 16.73 -15.66 -13.88
N GLY A 36 16.87 -14.59 -14.65
CA GLY A 36 17.02 -13.27 -14.05
C GLY A 36 17.34 -12.20 -15.07
N LEU A 37 17.72 -11.04 -14.56
CA LEU A 37 18.14 -9.90 -15.37
C LEU A 37 19.67 -9.84 -15.38
N PRO A 38 20.33 -9.95 -16.55
CA PRO A 38 21.76 -9.74 -16.64
C PRO A 38 22.08 -8.25 -16.51
N GLU A 39 23.35 -7.92 -16.22
CA GLU A 39 23.84 -6.55 -15.98
C GLU A 39 23.40 -5.55 -17.07
N ARG A 40 23.31 -5.99 -18.34
CA ARG A 40 22.84 -5.12 -19.44
C ARG A 40 21.38 -4.65 -19.31
N TYR A 41 20.56 -5.30 -18.48
CA TYR A 41 19.18 -4.87 -18.19
C TYR A 41 19.09 -4.09 -16.88
N GLU A 42 20.04 -4.23 -15.97
CA GLU A 42 20.02 -3.57 -14.66
C GLU A 42 21.43 -3.09 -14.31
N SER A 43 21.75 -1.86 -14.73
CA SER A 43 23.02 -1.23 -14.40
C SER A 43 22.85 0.27 -14.18
N GLU A 44 23.84 0.86 -13.53
CA GLU A 44 23.86 2.29 -13.23
C GLU A 44 23.88 3.11 -14.53
N GLY A 45 23.06 4.16 -14.58
CA GLY A 45 23.05 5.13 -15.67
C GLY A 45 21.97 4.91 -16.72
N PHE A 46 21.10 3.91 -16.59
CA PHE A 46 19.90 3.79 -17.41
C PHE A 46 18.75 3.07 -16.68
N ASP A 47 17.54 3.29 -17.18
CA ASP A 47 16.34 2.62 -16.72
C ASP A 47 15.87 1.54 -17.70
N ARG A 48 15.21 0.50 -17.17
CA ARG A 48 14.55 -0.51 -17.98
C ARG A 48 13.35 0.06 -18.71
N LYS A 49 13.16 -0.38 -19.96
CA LYS A 49 12.00 0.00 -20.81
C LYS A 49 10.80 -0.94 -20.66
N HIS A 50 11.00 -2.11 -20.05
CA HIS A 50 9.98 -3.13 -19.83
C HIS A 50 10.32 -3.96 -18.58
N LEU A 51 9.32 -4.67 -18.07
CA LEU A 51 9.49 -5.56 -16.91
C LEU A 51 9.76 -7.03 -17.28
N GLN A 52 9.85 -7.35 -18.57
CA GLN A 52 10.10 -8.72 -19.03
C GLN A 52 11.53 -9.19 -18.71
N LEU A 53 11.67 -10.50 -18.48
CA LEU A 53 12.95 -11.21 -18.57
C LEU A 53 13.48 -11.22 -20.01
N PRO A 54 14.78 -11.49 -20.22
CA PRO A 54 15.32 -11.78 -21.55
C PRO A 54 14.49 -12.85 -22.27
N GLU A 55 14.27 -12.67 -23.56
CA GLU A 55 13.52 -13.62 -24.40
C GLU A 55 14.13 -15.02 -24.36
N SER A 56 15.45 -15.13 -24.34
CA SER A 56 16.17 -16.42 -24.22
C SER A 56 15.80 -17.16 -22.93
N HIS A 57 15.70 -16.45 -21.80
CA HIS A 57 15.34 -17.04 -20.50
C HIS A 57 13.88 -17.49 -20.48
N ARG A 58 12.96 -16.65 -20.98
CA ARG A 58 11.53 -16.99 -21.06
C ARG A 58 11.29 -18.20 -21.96
N THR A 59 11.93 -18.23 -23.13
CA THR A 59 11.79 -19.34 -24.09
C THR A 59 12.29 -20.65 -23.50
N LEU A 60 13.39 -20.62 -22.74
CA LEU A 60 13.87 -21.79 -22.00
C LEU A 60 12.83 -22.29 -20.98
N ILE A 61 12.29 -21.40 -20.14
CA ILE A 61 11.29 -21.78 -19.13
C ILE A 61 10.08 -22.43 -19.80
N GLU A 62 9.54 -21.82 -20.84
CA GLU A 62 8.39 -22.34 -21.57
C GLU A 62 8.70 -23.70 -22.22
N ALA A 63 9.85 -23.85 -22.89
CA ALA A 63 10.23 -25.11 -23.53
C ALA A 63 10.43 -26.26 -22.55
N VAL A 64 11.01 -25.99 -21.37
CA VAL A 64 11.19 -26.99 -20.32
C VAL A 64 9.84 -27.37 -19.69
N ALA A 65 8.93 -26.41 -19.52
CA ALA A 65 7.58 -26.66 -19.01
C ALA A 65 6.73 -27.59 -19.87
N GLU A 66 6.98 -27.65 -21.18
CA GLU A 66 6.29 -28.61 -22.07
C GLU A 66 6.70 -30.08 -21.83
N VAL A 67 7.79 -30.33 -21.09
CA VAL A 67 8.37 -31.68 -20.96
C VAL A 67 8.63 -32.12 -19.51
N GLN A 68 8.51 -31.21 -18.56
CA GLN A 68 8.74 -31.45 -17.14
C GLN A 68 7.73 -30.66 -16.32
N GLU A 69 6.91 -31.33 -15.51
CA GLU A 69 5.89 -30.66 -14.69
C GLU A 69 6.45 -30.12 -13.38
N ASN A 70 7.52 -30.73 -12.84
CA ASN A 70 8.11 -30.34 -11.56
C ASN A 70 9.19 -29.28 -11.75
N ILE A 71 8.77 -28.06 -12.08
CA ILE A 71 9.68 -26.94 -12.30
C ILE A 71 9.68 -25.99 -11.11
N VAL A 72 10.89 -25.62 -10.68
CA VAL A 72 11.14 -24.50 -9.77
C VAL A 72 12.01 -23.48 -10.50
N VAL A 73 11.58 -22.23 -10.54
CA VAL A 73 12.37 -21.12 -11.10
C VAL A 73 13.00 -20.33 -9.96
N VAL A 74 14.31 -20.16 -9.99
CA VAL A 74 15.05 -19.30 -9.07
C VAL A 74 15.41 -18.01 -9.79
N LEU A 75 14.95 -16.89 -9.25
CA LEU A 75 15.06 -15.58 -9.86
C LEU A 75 16.23 -14.77 -9.29
N SER A 76 16.93 -14.04 -10.16
CA SER A 76 17.99 -13.10 -9.81
C SER A 76 17.80 -11.79 -10.56
N ASN A 77 17.10 -10.83 -9.93
CA ASN A 77 16.78 -9.51 -10.46
C ASN A 77 16.82 -8.48 -9.35
N GLY A 78 17.16 -7.23 -9.68
CA GLY A 78 17.20 -6.11 -8.73
C GLY A 78 15.82 -5.57 -8.40
N GLY A 79 14.90 -5.56 -9.38
CA GLY A 79 13.52 -5.12 -9.19
C GLY A 79 12.48 -6.07 -9.78
N PRO A 80 11.18 -5.70 -9.75
CA PRO A 80 10.10 -6.55 -10.24
C PRO A 80 10.22 -6.95 -11.71
N ILE A 81 9.69 -8.13 -12.03
CA ILE A 81 9.57 -8.65 -13.39
C ILE A 81 8.16 -9.15 -13.70
N GLU A 82 7.80 -9.15 -14.98
CA GLU A 82 6.61 -9.84 -15.49
C GLU A 82 6.88 -11.35 -15.60
N MET A 83 5.93 -12.18 -15.15
CA MET A 83 6.03 -13.64 -15.19
C MET A 83 4.85 -14.28 -15.95
N PRO A 84 4.76 -14.11 -17.28
CA PRO A 84 3.67 -14.70 -18.07
C PRO A 84 3.68 -16.25 -18.08
N TRP A 85 4.77 -16.86 -17.60
CA TRP A 85 4.99 -18.30 -17.49
C TRP A 85 4.70 -18.87 -16.09
N LEU A 86 4.22 -18.03 -15.15
CA LEU A 86 4.07 -18.41 -13.75
C LEU A 86 3.14 -19.63 -13.54
N ASP A 87 2.09 -19.76 -14.35
CA ASP A 87 1.14 -20.87 -14.30
C ASP A 87 1.70 -22.20 -14.82
N LYS A 88 2.86 -22.17 -15.48
CA LYS A 88 3.55 -23.35 -16.03
C LYS A 88 4.56 -23.96 -15.06
N VAL A 89 4.80 -23.37 -13.89
CA VAL A 89 5.81 -23.82 -12.93
C VAL A 89 5.20 -24.07 -11.55
N LYS A 90 5.81 -24.95 -10.76
CA LYS A 90 5.30 -25.32 -9.42
C LYS A 90 5.84 -24.44 -8.30
N GLY A 91 6.96 -23.76 -8.53
CA GLY A 91 7.55 -22.88 -7.54
C GLY A 91 8.38 -21.78 -8.17
N VAL A 92 8.40 -20.62 -7.50
CA VAL A 92 9.29 -19.51 -7.81
C VAL A 92 9.98 -19.08 -6.52
N LEU A 93 11.31 -19.01 -6.55
CA LEU A 93 12.11 -18.44 -5.48
C LEU A 93 12.71 -17.12 -5.97
N GLU A 94 12.15 -16.00 -5.50
CA GLU A 94 12.72 -14.67 -5.70
C GLU A 94 13.93 -14.49 -4.78
N ALA A 95 15.14 -14.57 -5.35
CA ALA A 95 16.39 -14.54 -4.60
C ALA A 95 17.11 -13.18 -4.68
N TYR A 96 16.59 -12.24 -5.48
CA TYR A 96 17.17 -10.92 -5.74
C TYR A 96 18.68 -11.01 -6.05
N LEU A 97 19.46 -10.03 -5.59
CA LEU A 97 20.91 -9.98 -5.69
C LEU A 97 21.56 -10.19 -4.31
N GLY A 98 21.60 -11.43 -3.83
CA GLY A 98 22.05 -11.77 -2.46
C GLY A 98 23.56 -11.82 -2.21
N GLY A 99 24.38 -11.22 -3.08
CA GLY A 99 25.84 -11.13 -2.90
C GLY A 99 26.59 -12.46 -2.96
N GLN A 100 27.84 -12.47 -2.47
CA GLN A 100 28.78 -13.59 -2.69
C GLN A 100 28.36 -14.94 -2.07
N ALA A 101 27.43 -14.96 -1.12
CA ALA A 101 26.96 -16.16 -0.44
C ALA A 101 25.63 -16.71 -1.02
N LEU A 102 25.09 -16.07 -2.06
CA LEU A 102 23.76 -16.34 -2.62
C LEU A 102 23.55 -17.82 -2.99
N GLY A 103 24.53 -18.45 -3.64
CA GLY A 103 24.40 -19.84 -4.07
C GLY A 103 24.17 -20.83 -2.92
N GLY A 104 24.87 -20.64 -1.79
CA GLY A 104 24.67 -21.45 -0.58
C GLY A 104 23.29 -21.20 0.05
N ALA A 105 22.87 -19.93 0.14
CA ALA A 105 21.56 -19.57 0.67
C ALA A 105 20.40 -20.16 -0.16
N ILE A 106 20.50 -20.13 -1.49
CA ILE A 106 19.52 -20.75 -2.39
C ILE A 106 19.46 -22.26 -2.14
N ALA A 107 20.62 -22.94 -2.05
CA ALA A 107 20.66 -24.37 -1.79
C ALA A 107 19.99 -24.71 -0.44
N ASP A 108 20.30 -23.97 0.62
CA ASP A 108 19.70 -24.20 1.93
C ASP A 108 18.17 -24.04 1.91
N ILE A 109 17.65 -23.08 1.15
CA ILE A 109 16.20 -22.90 0.97
C ILE A 109 15.61 -24.04 0.15
N LEU A 110 16.15 -24.35 -1.03
CA LEU A 110 15.59 -25.37 -1.93
C LEU A 110 15.55 -26.76 -1.29
N PHE A 111 16.51 -27.07 -0.43
CA PHE A 111 16.58 -28.36 0.28
C PHE A 111 15.86 -28.35 1.64
N GLY A 112 15.28 -27.22 2.05
CA GLY A 112 14.55 -27.12 3.32
C GLY A 112 15.43 -27.06 4.57
N ASN A 113 16.74 -26.86 4.42
CA ASN A 113 17.65 -26.58 5.55
C ASN A 113 17.27 -25.25 6.22
N VAL A 114 16.74 -24.30 5.43
CA VAL A 114 16.20 -23.02 5.89
C VAL A 114 14.80 -22.83 5.30
N ASN A 115 13.82 -22.54 6.16
CA ASN A 115 12.48 -22.15 5.75
C ASN A 115 12.49 -20.69 5.22
N PRO A 116 12.03 -20.43 3.98
CA PRO A 116 11.97 -19.07 3.45
C PRO A 116 11.04 -18.19 4.30
N SER A 117 11.49 -16.96 4.55
CA SER A 117 10.77 -15.98 5.38
C SER A 117 10.93 -14.55 4.89
N GLY A 118 11.34 -14.39 3.63
CA GLY A 118 11.35 -13.08 2.97
C GLY A 118 9.92 -12.61 2.71
N LYS A 119 9.70 -11.29 2.79
CA LYS A 119 8.47 -10.64 2.35
C LYS A 119 8.84 -9.55 1.36
N LEU A 120 8.07 -9.39 0.29
CA LEU A 120 8.36 -8.42 -0.77
C LEU A 120 8.35 -6.99 -0.22
N ALA A 121 9.43 -6.24 -0.47
CA ALA A 121 9.50 -4.81 -0.17
C ALA A 121 8.85 -3.93 -1.27
N GLU A 122 8.46 -4.54 -2.38
CA GLU A 122 7.90 -3.89 -3.56
C GLU A 122 6.70 -4.68 -4.07
N THR A 123 5.77 -4.00 -4.73
CA THR A 123 4.67 -4.67 -5.43
C THR A 123 5.18 -5.20 -6.77
N PHE A 124 4.99 -6.49 -7.06
CA PHE A 124 5.24 -7.04 -8.39
C PHE A 124 3.99 -6.82 -9.24
N PRO A 125 4.03 -5.96 -10.28
CA PRO A 125 2.87 -5.73 -11.11
C PRO A 125 2.64 -6.87 -12.10
N LYS A 126 1.39 -7.10 -12.50
CA LYS A 126 1.09 -8.00 -13.65
C LYS A 126 1.63 -7.47 -14.97
N LYS A 127 1.67 -6.14 -15.13
CA LYS A 127 2.16 -5.43 -16.31
C LYS A 127 2.76 -4.09 -15.92
N LEU A 128 3.79 -3.64 -16.62
CA LEU A 128 4.39 -2.31 -16.39
C LEU A 128 3.34 -1.18 -16.42
N ILE A 129 2.32 -1.28 -17.28
CA ILE A 129 1.28 -0.25 -17.43
C ILE A 129 0.45 -0.02 -16.16
N HIS A 130 0.42 -0.99 -15.25
CA HIS A 130 -0.32 -0.88 -13.99
C HIS A 130 0.44 -0.05 -12.95
N ASN A 131 1.70 0.29 -13.19
CA ASN A 131 2.48 1.12 -12.27
C ASN A 131 1.90 2.55 -12.22
N PRO A 132 1.69 3.14 -11.03
CA PRO A 132 1.16 4.49 -10.89
C PRO A 132 1.95 5.56 -11.66
N SER A 133 3.27 5.39 -11.82
CA SER A 133 4.12 6.37 -12.51
C SER A 133 4.23 6.14 -14.02
N TYR A 134 3.58 5.09 -14.57
CA TYR A 134 3.76 4.67 -15.98
C TYR A 134 3.60 5.80 -17.00
N LEU A 135 2.65 6.71 -16.80
CA LEU A 135 2.39 7.82 -17.72
C LEU A 135 3.36 8.98 -17.60
N ASN A 136 4.07 9.10 -16.47
CA ASN A 136 4.88 10.27 -16.15
C ASN A 136 6.38 9.97 -16.10
N PHE A 137 6.76 8.69 -16.15
CA PHE A 137 8.14 8.25 -16.22
C PHE A 137 8.53 7.92 -17.68
N PRO A 138 9.71 8.36 -18.18
CA PRO A 138 10.79 9.08 -17.51
C PRO A 138 10.68 10.61 -17.62
N GLY A 139 9.49 11.16 -17.87
CA GLY A 139 9.28 12.59 -18.09
C GLY A 139 9.61 13.04 -19.52
N ASP A 140 10.01 14.30 -19.68
CA ASP A 140 10.33 14.92 -20.97
C ASP A 140 11.85 15.02 -21.26
N GLY A 141 12.68 14.46 -20.38
CA GLY A 141 14.15 14.54 -20.44
C GLY A 141 14.75 15.66 -19.60
N GLU A 142 13.95 16.61 -19.10
CA GLU A 142 14.39 17.67 -18.18
C GLU A 142 13.66 17.60 -16.84
N THR A 143 12.36 17.29 -16.87
CA THR A 143 11.47 17.28 -15.71
C THR A 143 10.68 15.97 -15.63
N VAL A 144 10.53 15.45 -14.41
CA VAL A 144 9.64 14.33 -14.09
C VAL A 144 8.64 14.80 -13.04
N GLU A 145 7.35 14.77 -13.37
CA GLU A 145 6.28 15.15 -12.44
C GLU A 145 5.71 13.91 -11.74
N TYR A 146 5.75 13.90 -10.41
CA TYR A 146 5.27 12.80 -9.56
C TYR A 146 3.75 12.91 -9.37
N ARG A 147 2.99 12.76 -10.45
CA ARG A 147 1.54 13.01 -10.47
C ARG A 147 0.74 11.94 -9.74
N GLU A 148 1.34 10.78 -9.45
CA GLU A 148 0.75 9.78 -8.57
C GLU A 148 0.69 10.22 -7.10
N GLY A 149 1.44 11.27 -6.72
CA GLY A 149 1.47 11.79 -5.36
C GLY A 149 1.85 10.72 -4.34
N VAL A 150 1.03 10.56 -3.29
CA VAL A 150 1.26 9.54 -2.24
C VAL A 150 0.88 8.13 -2.67
N PHE A 151 0.22 7.96 -3.83
CA PHE A 151 -0.23 6.66 -4.32
C PHE A 151 0.91 5.96 -5.08
N THR A 152 1.98 5.62 -4.37
CA THR A 152 3.15 4.89 -4.89
C THR A 152 3.15 3.44 -4.40
N GLY A 153 3.51 2.48 -5.26
CA GLY A 153 3.52 1.05 -4.91
C GLY A 153 2.14 0.58 -4.44
N TYR A 154 2.09 -0.29 -3.42
CA TYR A 154 0.83 -0.87 -2.92
C TYR A 154 -0.23 0.17 -2.55
N ARG A 155 0.16 1.39 -2.15
CA ARG A 155 -0.79 2.48 -1.91
C ARG A 155 -1.66 2.76 -3.13
N HIS A 156 -1.11 2.66 -4.33
CA HIS A 156 -1.89 2.73 -5.57
C HIS A 156 -2.74 1.48 -5.78
N TYR A 157 -2.11 0.31 -5.79
CA TYR A 157 -2.78 -0.94 -6.15
C TYR A 157 -3.96 -1.22 -5.23
N ASP A 158 -3.77 -1.07 -3.92
CA ASP A 158 -4.78 -1.33 -2.90
C ASP A 158 -5.93 -0.32 -3.00
N THR A 159 -5.63 0.97 -3.17
CA THR A 159 -6.67 2.03 -3.27
C THR A 159 -7.46 1.97 -4.58
N ARG A 160 -6.80 1.60 -5.68
CA ARG A 160 -7.41 1.52 -7.01
C ARG A 160 -7.99 0.15 -7.33
N ASP A 161 -7.86 -0.79 -6.40
CA ASP A 161 -8.19 -2.19 -6.56
C ASP A 161 -7.62 -2.80 -7.86
N VAL A 162 -6.34 -2.52 -8.11
CA VAL A 162 -5.59 -3.13 -9.21
C VAL A 162 -4.87 -4.36 -8.69
N GLU A 163 -5.21 -5.52 -9.23
CA GLU A 163 -4.63 -6.80 -8.81
C GLU A 163 -3.14 -6.89 -9.23
N PRO A 164 -2.18 -6.95 -8.28
CA PRO A 164 -0.78 -7.17 -8.59
C PRO A 164 -0.51 -8.64 -8.97
N LEU A 165 0.70 -8.93 -9.46
CA LEU A 165 1.17 -10.31 -9.58
C LEU A 165 1.49 -10.87 -8.19
N PHE A 166 2.22 -10.10 -7.39
CA PHE A 166 2.41 -10.35 -5.96
C PHE A 166 2.30 -9.03 -5.19
N PRO A 167 1.51 -8.97 -4.11
CA PRO A 167 1.31 -7.74 -3.35
C PRO A 167 2.52 -7.39 -2.48
N PHE A 168 2.55 -6.16 -2.00
CA PHE A 168 3.57 -5.73 -1.03
C PHE A 168 3.47 -6.57 0.25
N GLY A 169 4.62 -6.89 0.84
CA GLY A 169 4.68 -7.70 2.04
C GLY A 169 4.32 -9.17 1.83
N PHE A 170 4.13 -9.65 0.59
CA PHE A 170 3.85 -11.06 0.31
C PHE A 170 5.12 -11.93 0.45
N GLY A 171 4.94 -13.16 0.91
CA GLY A 171 6.00 -14.17 0.91
C GLY A 171 5.54 -15.43 1.62
N LEU A 172 5.77 -16.57 0.96
CA LEU A 172 5.39 -17.90 1.43
C LEU A 172 6.43 -18.47 2.40
N SER A 173 6.04 -19.55 3.08
CA SER A 173 6.86 -20.32 4.01
C SER A 173 6.60 -21.81 3.79
N TYR A 174 7.52 -22.67 4.24
CA TYR A 174 7.30 -24.13 4.34
C TYR A 174 6.43 -24.53 5.53
N THR A 175 6.01 -23.57 6.35
CA THR A 175 5.04 -23.76 7.43
C THR A 175 3.87 -22.78 7.31
N GLN A 176 2.88 -22.92 8.18
CA GLN A 176 1.68 -22.06 8.22
C GLN A 176 1.61 -21.33 9.55
N PHE A 177 1.06 -20.11 9.51
CA PHE A 177 0.86 -19.27 10.68
C PHE A 177 -0.59 -18.84 10.82
N GLU A 178 -1.10 -18.89 12.04
CA GLU A 178 -2.42 -18.42 12.44
C GLU A 178 -2.29 -17.18 13.32
N TYR A 179 -3.22 -16.25 13.15
CA TYR A 179 -3.28 -14.98 13.85
C TYR A 179 -4.55 -14.94 14.67
N SER A 180 -4.46 -14.52 15.93
CA SER A 180 -5.64 -14.38 16.79
C SER A 180 -5.46 -13.28 17.84
N ASP A 181 -6.54 -12.99 18.56
CA ASP A 181 -6.52 -12.16 19.77
C ASP A 181 -5.90 -10.78 19.55
N LEU A 182 -6.38 -10.04 18.53
CA LEU A 182 -6.01 -8.65 18.33
C LEU A 182 -6.58 -7.80 19.46
N GLN A 183 -5.72 -7.08 20.16
CA GLN A 183 -6.09 -6.17 21.23
C GLN A 183 -5.45 -4.80 21.01
N VAL A 184 -6.21 -3.77 21.33
CA VAL A 184 -5.76 -2.38 21.36
C VAL A 184 -5.93 -1.85 22.78
N SER A 185 -4.94 -1.12 23.28
CA SER A 185 -4.95 -0.58 24.64
C SER A 185 -6.14 0.35 24.93
N HIS A 186 -6.58 1.12 23.92
CA HIS A 186 -7.69 2.07 24.02
C HIS A 186 -8.48 2.07 22.71
N LYS A 187 -9.82 2.18 22.80
CA LYS A 187 -10.70 2.32 21.62
C LYS A 187 -11.02 3.77 21.27
N GLN A 188 -10.78 4.69 22.21
CA GLN A 188 -10.94 6.13 22.02
C GLN A 188 -9.67 6.80 22.55
N ILE A 189 -9.04 7.61 21.71
CA ILE A 189 -7.79 8.30 22.05
C ILE A 189 -7.81 9.74 21.55
N LYS A 190 -6.95 10.59 22.09
CA LYS A 190 -6.55 11.83 21.44
C LYS A 190 -5.37 11.56 20.51
N ASP A 191 -5.19 12.42 19.50
CA ASP A 191 -4.05 12.34 18.58
C ASP A 191 -2.67 12.50 19.25
N THR A 192 -2.65 12.97 20.50
CA THR A 192 -1.45 13.07 21.35
C THR A 192 -1.11 11.79 22.11
N ASP A 193 -2.04 10.83 22.17
CA ASP A 193 -1.86 9.59 22.90
C ASP A 193 -1.12 8.54 22.05
N SER A 194 -0.65 7.48 22.70
CA SER A 194 -0.09 6.30 22.05
C SER A 194 -1.01 5.09 22.25
N VAL A 195 -1.09 4.23 21.24
CA VAL A 195 -1.83 2.97 21.29
C VAL A 195 -0.86 1.80 21.20
N THR A 196 -0.81 1.01 22.26
CA THR A 196 -0.24 -0.34 22.19
C THR A 196 -1.23 -1.27 21.48
N VAL A 197 -0.75 -2.01 20.50
CA VAL A 197 -1.48 -3.05 19.76
C VAL A 197 -0.77 -4.38 19.96
N THR A 198 -1.53 -5.44 20.27
CA THR A 198 -0.97 -6.78 20.41
C THR A 198 -1.77 -7.80 19.61
N ALA A 199 -1.10 -8.81 19.07
CA ALA A 199 -1.74 -9.94 18.41
C ALA A 199 -0.96 -11.23 18.70
N LYS A 200 -1.66 -12.36 18.78
CA LYS A 200 -1.05 -13.68 18.90
C LYS A 200 -0.76 -14.27 17.54
N VAL A 201 0.41 -14.89 17.40
CA VAL A 201 0.85 -15.57 16.19
C VAL A 201 1.32 -16.96 16.58
N LYS A 202 0.77 -17.98 15.92
CA LYS A 202 1.08 -19.38 16.17
C LYS A 202 1.57 -20.06 14.91
N ASN A 203 2.64 -20.83 15.00
CA ASN A 203 3.04 -21.76 13.94
C ASN A 203 2.17 -23.02 14.02
N THR A 204 1.34 -23.25 13.02
CA THR A 204 0.39 -24.38 12.97
C THR A 204 0.86 -25.52 12.06
N GLY A 205 1.99 -25.35 11.37
CA GLY A 205 2.56 -26.40 10.53
C GLY A 205 3.57 -27.29 11.25
N GLU A 206 4.32 -28.07 10.47
CA GLU A 206 5.20 -29.14 10.97
C GLU A 206 6.69 -28.77 11.01
N THR A 207 7.06 -27.60 10.51
CA THR A 207 8.45 -27.14 10.47
C THR A 207 8.63 -25.80 11.17
N GLU A 208 9.83 -25.53 11.71
CA GLU A 208 10.17 -24.20 12.21
C GLU A 208 10.05 -23.19 11.07
N GLY A 209 9.53 -22.00 11.37
CA GLY A 209 9.48 -20.91 10.41
C GLY A 209 9.58 -19.56 11.09
N LYS A 210 9.81 -18.54 10.27
CA LYS A 210 9.78 -17.14 10.70
C LYS A 210 8.65 -16.41 9.99
N GLU A 211 7.82 -15.71 10.75
CA GLU A 211 6.73 -14.90 10.23
C GLU A 211 7.02 -13.42 10.46
N ALA A 212 6.74 -12.60 9.45
CA ALA A 212 6.81 -11.15 9.53
C ALA A 212 5.39 -10.59 9.57
N VAL A 213 4.91 -10.39 10.80
CA VAL A 213 3.59 -9.82 11.10
C VAL A 213 3.58 -8.35 10.72
N GLN A 214 2.62 -7.93 9.91
CA GLN A 214 2.53 -6.56 9.39
C GLN A 214 1.31 -5.87 9.98
N LEU A 215 1.50 -4.64 10.46
CA LEU A 215 0.44 -3.78 10.97
C LEU A 215 0.22 -2.61 10.01
N TYR A 216 -1.02 -2.49 9.55
CA TYR A 216 -1.51 -1.44 8.68
C TYR A 216 -2.53 -0.57 9.42
N VAL A 217 -2.58 0.71 9.07
CA VAL A 217 -3.61 1.64 9.54
C VAL A 217 -4.36 2.19 8.35
N ARG A 218 -5.69 2.21 8.44
CA ARG A 218 -6.60 2.82 7.48
C ARG A 218 -7.37 3.93 8.15
N ASP A 219 -7.44 5.06 7.47
CA ASP A 219 -8.34 6.17 7.81
C ASP A 219 -9.68 5.94 7.09
N VAL A 220 -10.77 5.79 7.85
CA VAL A 220 -12.07 5.35 7.30
C VAL A 220 -12.80 6.50 6.58
N GLU A 221 -12.64 7.73 7.07
CA GLU A 221 -13.46 8.89 6.68
C GLU A 221 -12.60 10.12 6.34
N SER A 222 -11.38 9.92 5.81
CA SER A 222 -10.47 11.03 5.56
C SER A 222 -11.04 12.08 4.60
N THR A 223 -10.83 13.37 4.90
CA THR A 223 -11.29 14.47 4.04
C THR A 223 -10.41 14.72 2.83
N ILE A 224 -9.20 14.13 2.82
CA ILE A 224 -8.28 14.19 1.68
C ILE A 224 -8.07 12.81 1.05
N PRO A 225 -7.63 12.74 -0.22
CA PRO A 225 -7.24 11.47 -0.81
C PRO A 225 -6.06 10.84 -0.04
N ARG A 226 -6.33 9.70 0.61
CA ARG A 226 -5.32 8.88 1.29
C ARG A 226 -5.27 7.48 0.70
N PRO A 227 -4.12 6.78 0.81
CA PRO A 227 -4.06 5.36 0.53
C PRO A 227 -5.10 4.60 1.37
N LEU A 228 -5.69 3.54 0.80
CA LEU A 228 -6.65 2.67 1.48
C LEU A 228 -6.12 2.22 2.85
N GLN A 229 -4.83 1.93 2.93
CA GLN A 229 -4.13 1.58 4.14
C GLN A 229 -2.64 1.90 4.00
N GLU A 230 -1.95 1.99 5.12
CA GLU A 230 -0.51 2.23 5.16
C GLU A 230 0.16 1.37 6.25
N LEU A 231 1.27 0.71 5.92
CA LEU A 231 2.11 -0.01 6.88
C LEU A 231 2.64 0.96 7.93
N LYS A 232 2.36 0.69 9.22
CA LYS A 232 2.85 1.48 10.36
C LYS A 232 3.77 0.70 11.30
N GLY A 233 3.85 -0.62 11.16
CA GLY A 233 4.79 -1.44 11.91
C GLY A 233 4.90 -2.85 11.36
N TYR A 234 6.00 -3.55 11.69
CA TYR A 234 6.12 -4.98 11.47
C TYR A 234 6.97 -5.61 12.57
N ALA A 235 6.71 -6.89 12.86
CA ALA A 235 7.46 -7.67 13.83
C ALA A 235 7.79 -9.03 13.23
N LYS A 236 9.07 -9.43 13.29
CA LYS A 236 9.51 -10.73 12.79
C LYS A 236 9.78 -11.69 13.95
N VAL A 237 9.08 -12.82 13.96
CA VAL A 237 9.16 -13.83 15.03
C VAL A 237 9.64 -15.17 14.45
N SER A 238 10.37 -15.95 15.24
CA SER A 238 10.77 -17.34 14.94
C SER A 238 9.96 -18.25 15.82
N LEU A 239 9.32 -19.27 15.26
CA LEU A 239 8.42 -20.15 16.00
C LEU A 239 8.64 -21.61 15.61
N GLN A 240 8.83 -22.46 16.62
CA GLN A 240 8.79 -23.91 16.47
C GLN A 240 7.36 -24.39 16.14
N PRO A 241 7.19 -25.60 15.56
CA PRO A 241 5.86 -26.18 15.34
C PRO A 241 4.99 -26.16 16.61
N GLY A 242 3.80 -25.58 16.51
CA GLY A 242 2.85 -25.45 17.63
C GLY A 242 3.13 -24.31 18.60
N GLU A 243 4.28 -23.62 18.49
CA GLU A 243 4.63 -22.48 19.33
C GLU A 243 3.76 -21.26 19.00
N GLU A 244 3.34 -20.54 20.04
CA GLU A 244 2.59 -19.29 19.96
C GLU A 244 3.33 -18.19 20.71
N THR A 245 3.34 -16.99 20.14
CA THR A 245 3.88 -15.79 20.79
C THR A 245 2.95 -14.61 20.59
N THR A 246 3.14 -13.56 21.39
CA THR A 246 2.43 -12.27 21.24
C THR A 246 3.39 -11.24 20.64
N VAL A 247 2.97 -10.62 19.54
CA VAL A 247 3.67 -9.46 18.97
C VAL A 247 3.09 -8.17 19.52
N HIS A 248 3.94 -7.15 19.65
CA HIS A 248 3.60 -5.85 20.22
C HIS A 248 3.98 -4.72 19.24
N PHE A 249 3.09 -3.75 19.09
CA PHE A 249 3.31 -2.55 18.29
C PHE A 249 2.90 -1.32 19.08
N GLU A 250 3.62 -0.22 18.89
CA GLU A 250 3.32 1.07 19.50
C GLU A 250 3.00 2.09 18.40
N LEU A 251 1.79 2.63 18.43
CA LEU A 251 1.29 3.60 17.46
C LEU A 251 1.14 4.96 18.13
N GLY A 252 2.04 5.89 17.81
CA GLY A 252 1.89 7.30 18.17
C GLY A 252 1.20 8.11 17.06
N LYS A 253 1.04 9.43 17.27
CA LYS A 253 0.41 10.39 16.33
C LYS A 253 0.67 10.13 14.84
N ARG A 254 1.93 9.89 14.46
CA ARG A 254 2.35 9.69 13.05
C ARG A 254 1.75 8.45 12.38
N ALA A 255 1.26 7.48 13.15
CA ALA A 255 0.55 6.33 12.61
C ALA A 255 -0.78 6.74 11.96
N PHE A 256 -1.43 7.76 12.50
CA PHE A 256 -2.73 8.25 12.06
C PHE A 256 -2.62 9.47 11.14
N ALA A 257 -1.50 10.20 11.22
CA ALA A 257 -1.35 11.49 10.56
C ALA A 257 -1.09 11.40 9.04
N TYR A 258 -1.56 12.41 8.32
CA TYR A 258 -1.06 12.80 7.00
C TYR A 258 -0.34 14.16 7.09
N TYR A 259 0.39 14.56 6.05
CA TYR A 259 1.02 15.87 6.01
C TYR A 259 0.07 16.91 5.40
N ASP A 260 -0.38 17.88 6.19
CA ASP A 260 -1.24 18.95 5.73
C ASP A 260 -0.39 20.12 5.21
N VAL A 261 -0.48 20.36 3.90
CA VAL A 261 0.32 21.40 3.22
C VAL A 261 -0.07 22.83 3.62
N LYS A 262 -1.31 23.05 4.07
CA LYS A 262 -1.78 24.38 4.50
C LYS A 262 -1.24 24.68 5.90
N LEU A 263 -1.33 23.70 6.81
CA LEU A 263 -0.74 23.80 8.15
C LEU A 263 0.77 23.76 8.14
N LYS A 264 1.36 23.17 7.08
CA LYS A 264 2.79 22.84 6.97
C LYS A 264 3.25 21.89 8.08
N ASP A 265 2.36 21.03 8.56
CA ASP A 265 2.61 20.11 9.66
C ASP A 265 1.80 18.80 9.51
N TRP A 266 2.13 17.80 10.33
CA TRP A 266 1.40 16.55 10.42
C TRP A 266 0.08 16.73 11.14
N HIS A 267 -1.01 16.33 10.49
CA HIS A 267 -2.35 16.43 11.00
C HIS A 267 -3.00 15.05 11.11
N VAL A 268 -3.73 14.83 12.20
CA VAL A 268 -4.60 13.66 12.39
C VAL A 268 -6.02 14.19 12.41
N GLU A 269 -6.89 13.65 11.57
CA GLU A 269 -8.30 14.00 11.56
C GLU A 269 -9.01 13.33 12.73
N THR A 270 -10.03 14.01 13.28
CA THR A 270 -10.97 13.33 14.18
C THR A 270 -11.78 12.34 13.36
N GLY A 271 -11.80 11.07 13.78
CA GLY A 271 -12.52 10.04 13.03
C GLY A 271 -12.15 8.61 13.43
N LYS A 272 -12.62 7.67 12.62
CA LYS A 272 -12.38 6.23 12.81
C LYS A 272 -11.16 5.78 12.04
N PHE A 273 -10.33 4.97 12.71
CA PHE A 273 -9.16 4.34 12.12
C PHE A 273 -9.22 2.83 12.34
N ASP A 274 -9.06 2.07 11.26
CA ASP A 274 -8.94 0.62 11.35
C ASP A 274 -7.47 0.25 11.58
N ILE A 275 -7.21 -0.48 12.64
CA ILE A 275 -5.93 -1.13 12.95
C ILE A 275 -6.01 -2.55 12.43
N MET A 276 -5.16 -2.88 11.46
CA MET A 276 -5.23 -4.13 10.72
C MET A 276 -3.92 -4.89 10.84
N VAL A 277 -3.98 -6.19 11.13
CA VAL A 277 -2.83 -7.08 11.21
C VAL A 277 -2.96 -8.18 10.17
N GLY A 278 -1.89 -8.40 9.41
CA GLY A 278 -1.91 -9.35 8.30
C GLY A 278 -0.55 -9.97 7.97
N LYS A 279 -0.60 -10.88 6.99
CA LYS A 279 0.54 -11.60 6.40
C LYS A 279 1.19 -10.84 5.25
N SER A 280 0.42 -10.00 4.58
CA SER A 280 0.79 -9.14 3.45
C SER A 280 -0.20 -7.98 3.34
N SER A 281 0.00 -7.03 2.43
CA SER A 281 -0.96 -5.92 2.25
C SER A 281 -2.34 -6.39 1.75
N ARG A 282 -2.45 -7.58 1.16
CA ARG A 282 -3.71 -8.14 0.66
C ARG A 282 -4.28 -9.31 1.48
N GLU A 283 -3.59 -9.69 2.56
CA GLU A 283 -3.99 -10.78 3.44
C GLU A 283 -4.05 -10.26 4.88
N ILE A 284 -5.11 -9.50 5.15
CA ILE A 284 -5.43 -9.00 6.49
C ILE A 284 -6.23 -10.07 7.23
N GLU A 285 -5.74 -10.47 8.39
CA GLU A 285 -6.31 -11.56 9.20
C GLU A 285 -7.17 -11.02 10.33
N LEU A 286 -6.74 -9.91 10.95
CA LEU A 286 -7.38 -9.30 12.10
C LEU A 286 -7.54 -7.80 11.88
N ALA A 287 -8.66 -7.25 12.33
CA ALA A 287 -8.90 -5.81 12.32
C ALA A 287 -9.69 -5.39 13.56
N GLU A 288 -9.41 -4.19 14.07
CA GLU A 288 -10.16 -3.53 15.13
C GLU A 288 -10.19 -2.04 14.83
N THR A 289 -11.31 -1.38 15.13
CA THR A 289 -11.48 0.05 14.86
C THR A 289 -11.31 0.84 16.16
N ILE A 290 -10.59 1.96 16.07
CA ILE A 290 -10.49 2.95 17.14
C ILE A 290 -11.00 4.30 16.65
N GLU A 291 -11.42 5.15 17.58
CA GLU A 291 -11.77 6.55 17.33
C GLU A 291 -10.65 7.45 17.85
N VAL A 292 -10.21 8.38 17.01
CA VAL A 292 -9.18 9.37 17.34
C VAL A 292 -9.82 10.75 17.35
N GLU A 293 -9.56 11.52 18.41
CA GLU A 293 -9.94 12.93 18.53
C GLU A 293 -8.70 13.80 18.28
N SER A 294 -8.76 14.67 17.27
CA SER A 294 -7.68 15.61 16.97
C SER A 294 -7.61 16.72 18.01
N SER A 295 -6.42 16.98 18.53
CA SER A 295 -6.14 18.19 19.33
C SER A 295 -6.09 19.47 18.49
N VAL A 296 -6.04 19.36 17.16
CA VAL A 296 -5.95 20.50 16.23
C VAL A 296 -7.23 20.57 15.41
N ILE A 297 -8.02 21.63 15.59
CA ILE A 297 -9.18 21.90 14.73
C ILE A 297 -8.68 22.63 13.48
N VAL A 298 -8.77 21.98 12.33
CA VAL A 298 -8.45 22.59 11.03
C VAL A 298 -9.72 23.17 10.46
N THR A 299 -9.93 24.46 10.64
CA THR A 299 -11.00 25.18 9.97
C THR A 299 -10.60 25.47 8.53
N GLN A 300 -11.34 24.95 7.56
CA GLN A 300 -11.18 25.43 6.18
C GLN A 300 -11.48 26.94 6.15
N PRO A 301 -10.72 27.75 5.40
CA PRO A 301 -11.06 29.15 5.25
C PRO A 301 -12.48 29.27 4.70
N ILE A 302 -13.34 29.97 5.42
CA ILE A 302 -14.68 30.26 4.92
C ILE A 302 -14.50 31.25 3.77
N THR A 303 -14.99 30.89 2.59
CA THR A 303 -14.99 31.77 1.43
C THR A 303 -16.41 32.17 1.09
N ARG A 304 -16.58 33.11 0.16
CA ARG A 304 -17.91 33.41 -0.40
C ARG A 304 -18.57 32.22 -1.09
N HIS A 305 -17.81 31.20 -1.47
CA HIS A 305 -18.35 29.97 -2.06
C HIS A 305 -18.69 28.90 -1.01
N SER A 306 -18.30 29.11 0.25
CA SER A 306 -18.70 28.25 1.34
C SER A 306 -20.20 28.38 1.61
N THR A 307 -20.78 27.33 2.18
CA THR A 307 -22.19 27.26 2.54
C THR A 307 -22.47 27.83 3.94
N PHE A 308 -23.73 28.13 4.24
CA PHE A 308 -24.12 28.46 5.62
C PHE A 308 -23.85 27.30 6.60
N GLY A 309 -23.99 26.05 6.15
CA GLY A 309 -23.64 24.88 6.96
C GLY A 309 -22.17 24.86 7.36
N GLU A 310 -21.27 25.13 6.41
CA GLU A 310 -19.83 25.24 6.70
C GLU A 310 -19.51 26.43 7.62
N LEU A 311 -20.19 27.57 7.45
CA LEU A 311 -20.03 28.73 8.34
C LEU A 311 -20.49 28.42 9.78
N LEU A 312 -21.60 27.69 9.96
CA LEU A 312 -22.11 27.31 11.29
C LEU A 312 -21.30 26.20 11.96
N GLN A 313 -20.57 25.39 11.20
CA GLN A 313 -19.60 24.43 11.75
C GLN A 313 -18.28 25.09 12.16
N HIS A 314 -17.99 26.30 11.66
CA HIS A 314 -16.83 27.09 12.08
C HIS A 314 -17.07 27.71 13.47
N PRO A 315 -16.18 27.50 14.47
CA PRO A 315 -16.40 27.99 15.84
C PRO A 315 -16.72 29.49 15.90
N VAL A 316 -15.92 30.33 15.23
CA VAL A 316 -16.15 31.78 15.14
C VAL A 316 -17.37 32.13 14.28
N GLY A 317 -17.66 31.32 13.25
CA GLY A 317 -18.79 31.57 12.35
C GLY A 317 -20.13 31.33 13.02
N ALA A 318 -20.23 30.27 13.82
CA ALA A 318 -21.37 29.97 14.68
C ALA A 318 -21.66 31.11 15.65
N GLU A 319 -20.63 31.64 16.32
CA GLU A 319 -20.78 32.77 17.25
C GLU A 319 -21.28 34.04 16.56
N ILE A 320 -20.73 34.37 15.38
CA ILE A 320 -21.16 35.54 14.61
C ILE A 320 -22.63 35.39 14.17
N MET A 321 -23.01 34.22 13.65
CA MET A 321 -24.38 33.97 13.19
C MET A 321 -25.40 34.00 14.34
N ALA A 322 -25.02 33.47 15.51
CA ALA A 322 -25.83 33.56 16.72
C ALA A 322 -26.01 35.03 17.18
N ALA A 323 -24.93 35.82 17.15
CA ALA A 323 -24.95 37.23 17.54
C ALA A 323 -25.78 38.12 16.59
N MET A 324 -25.85 37.77 15.31
CA MET A 324 -26.65 38.48 14.31
C MET A 324 -28.16 38.21 14.42
N GLY A 325 -28.59 37.29 15.29
CA GLY A 325 -30.01 36.95 15.48
C GLY A 325 -30.67 36.34 14.24
N GLN A 326 -29.89 35.91 13.25
CA GLN A 326 -30.39 35.32 12.00
C GLN A 326 -30.54 33.79 12.08
N TYR A 327 -30.05 33.14 13.15
CA TYR A 327 -30.16 31.71 13.34
C TYR A 327 -30.13 31.34 14.84
N ASP A 328 -31.16 30.66 15.35
CA ASP A 328 -31.23 30.14 16.72
C ASP A 328 -30.79 28.66 16.82
N GLY A 329 -30.24 28.12 15.74
CA GLY A 329 -29.74 26.75 15.65
C GLY A 329 -30.82 25.67 15.61
N ASN A 330 -32.09 26.00 15.86
CA ASN A 330 -33.19 25.05 15.95
C ASN A 330 -34.19 25.11 14.80
N GLY A 331 -34.08 26.09 13.89
CA GLY A 331 -34.97 26.18 12.72
C GLY A 331 -36.45 26.18 13.13
N ALA A 332 -36.78 26.72 14.30
CA ALA A 332 -38.10 26.61 14.89
C ALA A 332 -39.13 27.34 14.01
N GLY A 333 -39.77 26.61 13.10
CA GLY A 333 -40.80 27.10 12.18
C GLY A 333 -40.56 26.87 10.69
N LEU A 334 -39.40 26.32 10.29
CA LEU A 334 -39.11 25.99 8.88
C LEU A 334 -39.17 24.46 8.66
N GLY A 335 -39.80 24.01 7.57
CA GLY A 335 -39.84 22.57 7.26
C GLY A 335 -38.46 22.01 6.88
N GLU A 336 -38.21 20.73 7.15
CA GLU A 336 -36.91 20.05 6.95
C GLU A 336 -36.25 20.37 5.60
N GLY A 337 -37.01 20.31 4.49
CA GLY A 337 -36.47 20.60 3.15
C GLY A 337 -36.05 22.06 2.93
N MET A 338 -36.62 23.02 3.66
CA MET A 338 -36.20 24.43 3.61
C MET A 338 -34.95 24.67 4.46
N GLN A 339 -34.76 23.91 5.54
CA GLN A 339 -33.55 23.96 6.36
C GLN A 339 -32.35 23.40 5.60
N GLU A 340 -32.48 22.24 4.94
CA GLU A 340 -31.43 21.69 4.06
C GLU A 340 -31.05 22.68 2.95
N LEU A 341 -32.04 23.32 2.33
CA LEU A 341 -31.81 24.32 1.28
C LEU A 341 -30.99 25.51 1.80
N ILE A 342 -31.32 26.05 2.98
CA ILE A 342 -30.58 27.17 3.58
C ILE A 342 -29.16 26.75 3.94
N MET A 343 -28.99 25.58 4.57
CA MET A 343 -27.68 25.07 4.98
C MET A 343 -26.76 24.79 3.78
N GLY A 344 -27.31 24.35 2.64
CA GLY A 344 -26.58 24.14 1.40
C GLY A 344 -26.40 25.39 0.53
N THR A 345 -27.00 26.53 0.90
CA THR A 345 -26.86 27.78 0.14
C THR A 345 -25.49 28.41 0.41
N THR A 346 -24.79 28.82 -0.64
CA THR A 346 -23.51 29.51 -0.53
C THR A 346 -23.68 30.93 0.02
N LEU A 347 -22.68 31.42 0.75
CA LEU A 347 -22.69 32.78 1.31
C LEU A 347 -22.79 33.86 0.22
N HIS A 348 -22.23 33.61 -0.97
CA HIS A 348 -22.42 34.47 -2.14
C HIS A 348 -23.89 34.51 -2.58
N ASN A 349 -24.53 33.34 -2.75
CA ASN A 349 -25.93 33.29 -3.15
C ASN A 349 -26.84 33.92 -2.08
N ALA A 350 -26.50 33.75 -0.80
CA ALA A 350 -27.19 34.43 0.29
C ALA A 350 -27.08 35.97 0.17
N ALA A 351 -25.90 36.50 -0.16
CA ALA A 351 -25.72 37.95 -0.34
C ALA A 351 -26.54 38.50 -1.51
N VAL A 352 -26.71 37.72 -2.58
CA VAL A 352 -27.47 38.12 -3.76
C VAL A 352 -28.98 37.94 -3.55
N MET A 353 -29.42 36.89 -2.85
CA MET A 353 -30.82 36.49 -2.76
C MET A 353 -31.56 36.99 -1.50
N SER A 354 -30.83 37.47 -0.50
CA SER A 354 -31.39 37.89 0.80
C SER A 354 -32.24 39.18 0.76
N SER A 355 -32.42 39.79 -0.42
CA SER A 355 -33.15 41.06 -0.57
C SER A 355 -32.64 42.17 0.37
N GLY A 356 -31.33 42.19 0.64
CA GLY A 356 -30.67 43.17 1.51
C GLY A 356 -30.56 42.76 2.99
N LEU A 357 -31.07 41.59 3.39
CA LEU A 357 -30.94 41.07 4.77
C LEU A 357 -29.54 40.53 5.08
N PHE A 358 -28.78 40.15 4.06
CA PHE A 358 -27.38 39.72 4.13
C PHE A 358 -26.62 40.46 3.03
N THR A 359 -25.86 41.50 3.40
CA THR A 359 -25.20 42.39 2.42
C THR A 359 -23.79 41.93 2.09
N GLU A 360 -23.21 42.42 0.99
CA GLU A 360 -21.79 42.19 0.66
C GLU A 360 -20.85 42.73 1.74
N GLU A 361 -21.22 43.82 2.42
CA GLU A 361 -20.44 44.37 3.54
C GLU A 361 -20.46 43.42 4.75
N THR A 362 -21.63 42.88 5.08
CA THR A 362 -21.80 41.86 6.11
C THR A 362 -21.00 40.60 5.79
N LEU A 363 -21.09 40.12 4.54
CA LEU A 363 -20.31 38.97 4.07
C LEU A 363 -18.81 39.23 4.22
N GLN A 364 -18.31 40.37 3.75
CA GLN A 364 -16.89 40.70 3.84
C GLN A 364 -16.41 40.78 5.30
N SER A 365 -17.26 41.30 6.21
CA SER A 365 -16.98 41.37 7.63
C SER A 365 -16.88 39.97 8.25
N ILE A 366 -17.84 39.08 7.94
CA ILE A 366 -17.83 37.68 8.38
C ILE A 366 -16.56 36.99 7.88
N LEU A 367 -16.27 37.05 6.58
CA LEU A 367 -15.09 36.43 5.98
C LEU A 367 -13.78 36.96 6.60
N SER A 368 -13.74 38.24 6.96
CA SER A 368 -12.57 38.85 7.60
C SER A 368 -12.44 38.51 9.08
N ALA A 369 -13.50 38.01 9.73
CA ALA A 369 -13.50 37.64 11.14
C ALA A 369 -13.22 36.15 11.34
N VAL A 370 -13.81 35.29 10.50
CA VAL A 370 -13.65 33.83 10.59
C VAL A 370 -12.31 33.34 10.05
N ASN A 371 -11.66 34.09 9.14
CA ASN A 371 -10.35 33.73 8.58
C ASN A 371 -9.16 34.49 9.21
N ARG A 372 -9.34 35.05 10.41
CA ARG A 372 -8.24 35.57 11.23
C ARG A 372 -7.63 34.46 12.05
#